data_AF-A0A4Z1HVZ2-F1
#
_entry.id   AF-A0A4Z1HVZ2-F1
#
_cell.length_a   1.000
_cell.length_b   1.000
_cell.length_c   1.000
_cell.angle_alpha   90.00
_cell.angle_beta   90.00
_cell.angle_gamma   90.00
#
_symmetry.space_group_name_H-M   'P 1'
#
loop_
_entity.id
_entity.type
_entity.pdbx_description
1 polymer ?
#
loop_
_entity_poly.entity_id
_entity_poly.type
_entity_poly.pdbx_seq_one_letter_code
_entity_poly.pdbx_strand_id
1 'polypeptide(L)'
;MLRAKVYDNPFALSSEHSKRNKSSFQKYLPINRRTGLLDIPTNVLEKILRELLVPQTHIMPVIIREKGGWAEPPILHYRYQWSEARQEEYELHRLPQHMEHKPVQIFWAATPTKQEARLIEAGYNQLTTITKTGRKIQGFLHDRKGYGVQVIHRSRITLTAISGVAILRSCKCLNKLGVAVLYGENSFLFDTRGSPSFTGPQSVVTMDQLSHDFDEIPGHRRKDGTMPTAEQISHSIDMIFQQDQGKLKFAYKDLERNEQKSKFIYQDPFTRFLMEIGRNNASRLTKIVIQGKFNWIIGKWQYTKSIPVELHDLLPIYTIILKEVCENIHTLILHDDDRGYPQMNRLGPRGTDRNQQINESVEKLVHALPYLQKLQLGQYEFVPAGCGYDPGTPGSDTIKLVHPDDEWGMALKWMGFVEQRAQSRALAESECEERKEDGEKPRS
;
A
#
# COMPACT_ATOMS: atom_id res chain seq x y z
N MET A 1 -15.59 27.91 36.52
CA MET A 1 -16.79 27.08 36.27
C MET A 1 -16.99 27.00 34.76
N LEU A 2 -16.48 25.93 34.13
CA LEU A 2 -16.85 25.37 32.83
C LEU A 2 -15.91 24.18 32.62
N ARG A 3 -16.47 22.97 32.79
CA ARG A 3 -15.74 21.69 32.78
C ARG A 3 -15.23 21.40 31.37
N ALA A 4 -13.92 21.22 31.22
CA ALA A 4 -13.33 20.65 30.02
C ALA A 4 -13.77 19.19 29.88
N LYS A 5 -14.40 18.86 28.76
CA LYS A 5 -14.69 17.47 28.37
C LYS A 5 -13.36 16.79 28.01
N VAL A 6 -12.97 15.82 28.82
CA VAL A 6 -11.90 14.86 28.53
C VAL A 6 -12.40 14.00 27.37
N TYR A 7 -11.71 14.06 26.21
CA TYR A 7 -11.93 13.14 25.10
C TYR A 7 -10.92 12.00 25.20
N ASP A 8 -11.43 10.80 25.41
CA ASP A 8 -10.67 9.56 25.49
C ASP A 8 -10.00 9.21 24.15
N ASN A 9 -8.76 8.77 24.25
CA ASN A 9 -7.94 8.24 23.17
C ASN A 9 -8.48 6.86 22.73
N PRO A 10 -8.88 6.65 21.46
CA PRO A 10 -9.58 5.43 21.03
C PRO A 10 -8.67 4.18 20.86
N PHE A 11 -7.40 4.23 21.30
CA PHE A 11 -6.45 3.11 21.20
C PHE A 11 -5.64 2.83 22.49
N ALA A 12 -6.02 3.43 23.63
CA ALA A 12 -5.40 3.10 24.91
C ALA A 12 -6.13 1.90 25.57
N LEU A 13 -5.44 0.77 25.71
CA LEU A 13 -5.88 -0.34 26.55
C LEU A 13 -5.75 0.10 28.02
N SER A 14 -6.89 0.41 28.65
CA SER A 14 -6.97 0.70 30.09
C SER A 14 -6.63 -0.57 30.89
N SER A 15 -5.44 -0.64 31.46
CA SER A 15 -5.07 -1.60 32.49
C SER A 15 -5.53 -1.10 33.86
N GLU A 16 -6.76 -1.42 34.25
CA GLU A 16 -7.17 -1.32 35.65
C GLU A 16 -7.75 -2.65 36.13
N HIS A 17 -6.90 -3.44 36.78
CA HIS A 17 -7.31 -4.55 37.63
C HIS A 17 -7.74 -4.02 38.99
N SER A 18 -9.04 -3.78 39.15
CA SER A 18 -9.67 -3.67 40.46
C SER A 18 -10.16 -5.05 40.92
N LYS A 19 -9.54 -5.54 41.99
CA LYS A 19 -10.00 -6.70 42.78
C LYS A 19 -11.39 -6.40 43.34
N ARG A 20 -12.39 -7.24 43.07
CA ARG A 20 -13.56 -7.34 43.96
C ARG A 20 -14.20 -8.72 43.96
N ASN A 21 -14.73 -9.04 45.15
CA ASN A 21 -14.95 -10.37 45.70
C ASN A 21 -16.07 -11.18 45.05
N LYS A 22 -15.92 -12.50 45.19
CA LYS A 22 -16.95 -13.53 45.01
C LYS A 22 -18.24 -13.15 45.76
N SER A 23 -19.39 -13.31 45.09
CA SER A 23 -20.61 -13.72 45.75
C SER A 23 -21.26 -14.83 44.93
N SER A 24 -21.61 -15.91 45.64
CA SER A 24 -22.30 -17.08 45.14
C SER A 24 -23.81 -16.86 45.25
N PHE A 25 -24.54 -16.86 44.13
CA PHE A 25 -25.98 -17.08 44.18
C PHE A 25 -26.49 -17.91 42.99
N GLN A 26 -27.08 -19.04 43.40
CA GLN A 26 -28.24 -19.74 42.86
C GLN A 26 -28.25 -20.32 41.44
N LYS A 27 -28.36 -21.66 41.45
CA LYS A 27 -28.85 -22.52 40.39
C LYS A 27 -30.31 -22.21 40.01
N TYR A 28 -30.63 -22.61 38.78
CA TYR A 28 -31.94 -22.84 38.14
C TYR A 28 -32.54 -21.71 37.31
N LEU A 29 -32.28 -21.77 36.00
CA LEU A 29 -33.26 -22.00 34.93
C LEU A 29 -32.47 -22.26 33.63
N PRO A 30 -32.87 -23.20 32.75
CA PRO A 30 -32.24 -23.33 31.44
C PRO A 30 -32.67 -22.10 30.63
N ILE A 31 -31.79 -21.10 30.59
CA ILE A 31 -31.91 -20.00 29.64
C ILE A 31 -31.78 -20.65 28.26
N ASN A 32 -32.91 -20.79 27.58
CA ASN A 32 -32.93 -20.99 26.13
C ASN A 32 -31.90 -20.02 25.54
N ARG A 33 -30.83 -20.58 24.95
CA ARG A 33 -29.78 -19.81 24.29
C ARG A 33 -30.47 -18.87 23.33
N ARG A 34 -30.60 -17.59 23.73
CA ARG A 34 -30.96 -16.53 22.80
C ARG A 34 -29.85 -16.57 21.77
N THR A 35 -30.16 -17.07 20.58
CA THR A 35 -29.33 -16.88 19.39
C THR A 35 -29.01 -15.40 19.37
N GLY A 36 -27.75 -15.07 19.63
CA GLY A 36 -27.33 -13.68 19.69
C GLY A 36 -27.68 -13.00 18.36
N LEU A 37 -27.91 -11.70 18.38
CA LEU A 37 -28.18 -10.92 17.16
C LEU A 37 -27.06 -11.08 16.08
N LEU A 38 -25.93 -11.67 16.43
CA LEU A 38 -24.76 -11.94 15.60
C LEU A 38 -24.44 -13.45 15.47
N ASP A 39 -25.39 -14.34 15.74
CA ASP A 39 -25.25 -15.80 15.52
C ASP A 39 -25.39 -16.14 14.02
N ILE A 40 -24.67 -15.37 13.20
CA ILE A 40 -24.61 -15.49 11.74
C ILE A 40 -23.38 -16.36 11.41
N PRO A 41 -23.49 -17.31 10.47
CA PRO A 41 -22.34 -18.10 10.02
C PRO A 41 -21.16 -17.21 9.60
N THR A 42 -19.93 -17.58 9.99
CA THR A 42 -18.71 -16.78 9.75
C THR A 42 -18.56 -16.36 8.29
N ASN A 43 -18.86 -17.25 7.34
CA ASN A 43 -18.79 -16.97 5.90
C ASN A 43 -19.77 -15.87 5.45
N VAL A 44 -20.97 -15.83 6.05
CA VAL A 44 -21.96 -14.77 5.77
C VAL A 44 -21.50 -13.46 6.41
N LEU A 45 -20.95 -13.51 7.61
CA LEU A 45 -20.41 -12.33 8.28
C LEU A 45 -19.22 -11.73 7.53
N GLU A 46 -18.29 -12.55 7.06
CA GLU A 46 -17.20 -12.10 6.19
C GLU A 46 -17.72 -11.46 4.91
N LYS A 47 -18.74 -12.04 4.28
CA LYS A 47 -19.37 -11.43 3.09
C LYS A 47 -19.91 -10.04 3.41
N ILE A 48 -20.61 -9.87 4.53
CA ILE A 48 -21.10 -8.56 4.97
C ILE A 48 -19.93 -7.61 5.22
N LEU A 49 -18.88 -8.07 5.91
CA LEU A 49 -17.70 -7.25 6.19
C LEU A 49 -16.96 -6.85 4.91
N ARG A 50 -16.90 -7.72 3.88
CA ARG A 50 -16.31 -7.38 2.58
C ARG A 50 -17.08 -6.26 1.89
N GLU A 51 -18.41 -6.34 1.86
CA GLU A 51 -19.25 -5.27 1.29
C GLU A 51 -19.06 -3.93 2.03
N LEU A 52 -18.77 -3.97 3.33
CA LEU A 52 -18.55 -2.77 4.16
C LEU A 52 -17.11 -2.21 4.05
N LEU A 53 -16.12 -3.10 4.02
CA LEU A 53 -14.72 -2.76 4.28
C LEU A 53 -13.80 -2.90 3.06
N VAL A 54 -14.23 -3.53 1.96
CA VAL A 54 -13.39 -3.83 0.79
C VAL A 54 -13.87 -3.06 -0.45
N PRO A 55 -13.26 -1.91 -0.74
CA PRO A 55 -13.40 -1.19 -2.00
C PRO A 55 -12.73 -1.86 -3.21
N GLN A 56 -13.08 -1.37 -4.40
CA GLN A 56 -12.44 -1.73 -5.68
C GLN A 56 -11.14 -0.96 -5.96
N THR A 57 -10.70 -0.11 -5.03
CA THR A 57 -9.57 0.78 -5.23
C THR A 57 -8.61 0.83 -4.04
N HIS A 58 -7.43 1.44 -4.22
CA HIS A 58 -6.40 1.48 -3.20
C HIS A 58 -6.69 2.52 -2.11
N ILE A 59 -6.34 2.16 -0.88
CA ILE A 59 -6.38 3.06 0.28
C ILE A 59 -5.02 3.71 0.40
N MET A 60 -4.96 5.04 0.37
CA MET A 60 -3.72 5.79 0.49
C MET A 60 -3.65 6.48 1.86
N PRO A 61 -2.72 6.12 2.74
CA PRO A 61 -2.45 6.87 3.96
C PRO A 61 -1.72 8.17 3.62
N VAL A 62 -2.17 9.28 4.20
CA VAL A 62 -1.61 10.61 3.97
C VAL A 62 -1.65 11.50 5.20
N ILE A 63 -0.85 12.56 5.18
CA ILE A 63 -0.93 13.66 6.13
C ILE A 63 -1.76 14.78 5.50
N ILE A 64 -2.90 15.09 6.10
CA ILE A 64 -3.81 16.17 5.68
C ILE A 64 -3.61 17.37 6.59
N ARG A 65 -3.67 18.57 6.01
CA ARG A 65 -3.65 19.82 6.76
C ARG A 65 -5.04 20.27 7.11
N GLU A 66 -5.27 20.59 8.37
CA GLU A 66 -6.40 21.39 8.82
C GLU A 66 -5.95 22.85 8.94
N LYS A 67 -6.71 23.75 8.29
CA LYS A 67 -6.42 25.19 8.33
C LYS A 67 -6.64 25.70 9.75
N GLY A 68 -5.57 26.18 10.38
CA GLY A 68 -5.65 26.91 11.65
C GLY A 68 -6.12 28.36 11.46
N GLY A 69 -6.09 29.14 12.54
CA GLY A 69 -6.26 30.59 12.43
C GLY A 69 -5.21 31.24 11.49
N TRP A 70 -5.46 32.46 11.02
CA TRP A 70 -4.62 33.15 10.03
C TRP A 70 -3.14 33.28 10.41
N ALA A 71 -2.81 33.21 11.71
CA ALA A 71 -1.44 33.30 12.24
C ALA A 71 -0.94 31.97 12.84
N GLU A 72 -1.74 30.90 12.80
CA GLU A 72 -1.39 29.62 13.40
C GLU A 72 -0.81 28.67 12.36
N PRO A 73 0.21 27.88 12.70
CA PRO A 73 0.65 26.80 11.84
C PRO A 73 -0.50 25.81 11.64
N PRO A 74 -0.69 25.27 10.43
CA PRO A 74 -1.75 24.30 10.17
C PRO A 74 -1.56 23.05 11.02
N ILE A 75 -2.68 22.48 11.49
CA ILE A 75 -2.66 21.22 12.24
C ILE A 75 -2.53 20.08 11.22
N LEU A 76 -1.56 19.19 11.45
CA LEU A 76 -1.32 18.04 10.59
C LEU A 76 -2.05 16.81 11.15
N HIS A 77 -2.76 16.11 10.28
CA HIS A 77 -3.55 14.94 10.63
C HIS A 77 -3.16 13.76 9.76
N TYR A 78 -2.76 12.66 10.39
CA TYR A 78 -2.65 11.39 9.68
C TYR A 78 -4.05 10.83 9.37
N ARG A 79 -4.32 10.54 8.10
CA ARG A 79 -5.64 10.17 7.54
C ARG A 79 -5.48 9.20 6.36
N TYR A 80 -6.60 8.68 5.88
CA TYR A 80 -6.67 7.84 4.69
C TYR A 80 -7.55 8.50 3.62
N GLN A 81 -7.16 8.37 2.36
CA GLN A 81 -7.94 8.81 1.20
C GLN A 81 -7.93 7.75 0.08
N TRP A 82 -8.71 7.96 -0.97
CA TRP A 82 -8.67 7.15 -2.18
C TRP A 82 -7.48 7.56 -3.05
N SER A 83 -6.76 6.62 -3.64
CA SER A 83 -5.64 6.93 -4.55
C SER A 83 -6.08 7.77 -5.75
N GLU A 84 -7.25 7.49 -6.32
CA GLU A 84 -7.78 8.16 -7.53
C GLU A 84 -8.64 9.38 -7.22
N ALA A 85 -8.94 9.62 -5.94
CA ALA A 85 -9.71 10.78 -5.51
C ALA A 85 -9.03 11.38 -4.28
N ARG A 86 -7.97 12.16 -4.54
CA ARG A 86 -7.26 12.92 -3.51
C ARG A 86 -8.22 13.95 -2.93
N GLN A 87 -8.33 13.97 -1.61
CA GLN A 87 -9.16 14.94 -0.90
C GLN A 87 -8.57 16.33 -1.08
N GLU A 88 -9.32 17.20 -1.79
CA GLU A 88 -9.00 18.63 -1.93
C GLU A 88 -9.58 19.45 -0.75
N GLU A 89 -10.57 18.90 -0.02
CA GLU A 89 -11.32 19.59 1.03
C GLU A 89 -11.15 18.93 2.42
N TYR A 90 -11.31 19.74 3.47
CA TYR A 90 -11.08 19.43 4.89
C TYR A 90 -12.09 18.42 5.49
N GLU A 91 -12.14 17.20 4.98
CA GLU A 91 -13.01 16.16 5.55
C GLU A 91 -12.38 15.58 6.83
N LEU A 92 -13.08 15.74 7.97
CA LEU A 92 -12.57 15.47 9.32
C LEU A 92 -12.39 13.96 9.65
N HIS A 93 -12.76 13.06 8.74
CA HIS A 93 -12.98 11.65 9.06
C HIS A 93 -11.77 10.77 8.71
N ARG A 94 -11.54 9.72 9.52
CA ARG A 94 -10.29 8.95 9.48
C ARG A 94 -10.12 8.12 8.22
N LEU A 95 -11.18 7.54 7.69
CA LEU A 95 -11.18 6.72 6.48
C LEU A 95 -11.92 7.43 5.35
N PRO A 96 -11.63 7.08 4.08
CA PRO A 96 -12.25 7.73 2.95
C PRO A 96 -13.77 7.60 3.03
N GLN A 97 -14.46 8.73 2.97
CA GLN A 97 -15.91 8.80 2.99
C GLN A 97 -16.49 8.81 1.58
N HIS A 98 -17.81 8.76 1.52
CA HIS A 98 -18.54 8.65 0.26
C HIS A 98 -18.33 9.93 -0.55
N MET A 99 -17.75 9.81 -1.73
CA MET A 99 -17.75 10.88 -2.72
C MET A 99 -19.15 10.90 -3.35
N GLU A 100 -20.01 11.85 -2.95
CA GLU A 100 -21.37 11.95 -3.49
C GLU A 100 -21.34 11.97 -5.03
N HIS A 101 -21.87 10.89 -5.63
CA HIS A 101 -22.18 10.75 -7.06
C HIS A 101 -21.06 11.03 -8.08
N LYS A 102 -19.80 11.21 -7.67
CA LYS A 102 -18.70 11.45 -8.62
C LYS A 102 -18.11 10.13 -9.11
N PRO A 103 -18.28 9.75 -10.40
CA PRO A 103 -17.57 8.62 -10.96
C PRO A 103 -16.08 8.96 -11.04
N VAL A 104 -15.26 8.09 -10.48
CA VAL A 104 -13.81 8.16 -10.51
C VAL A 104 -13.29 7.18 -11.55
N GLN A 105 -12.25 7.58 -12.26
CA GLN A 105 -11.61 6.76 -13.25
C GLN A 105 -10.53 5.92 -12.58
N ILE A 106 -10.63 4.60 -12.68
CA ILE A 106 -9.62 3.67 -12.21
C ILE A 106 -8.89 3.02 -13.37
N PHE A 107 -7.65 2.65 -13.11
CA PHE A 107 -6.78 1.96 -14.05
C PHE A 107 -6.14 0.75 -13.37
N TRP A 108 -5.89 -0.29 -14.13
CA TRP A 108 -5.08 -1.43 -13.68
C TRP A 108 -4.45 -2.12 -14.89
N ALA A 109 -3.28 -2.75 -14.68
CA ALA A 109 -2.66 -3.58 -15.69
C ALA A 109 -2.81 -5.07 -15.33
N ALA A 110 -3.05 -5.88 -16.37
CA ALA A 110 -3.13 -7.33 -16.23
C ALA A 110 -2.63 -8.04 -17.50
N THR A 111 -2.23 -9.29 -17.33
CA THR A 111 -2.04 -10.22 -18.45
C THR A 111 -3.38 -10.37 -19.20
N PRO A 112 -3.38 -10.40 -20.54
CA PRO A 112 -4.61 -10.58 -21.32
C PRO A 112 -5.36 -11.85 -20.89
N THR A 113 -6.67 -11.73 -20.71
CA THR A 113 -7.54 -12.91 -20.59
C THR A 113 -7.55 -13.71 -21.89
N LYS A 114 -7.98 -14.98 -21.86
CA LYS A 114 -8.08 -15.81 -23.08
C LYS A 114 -8.91 -15.16 -24.19
N GLN A 115 -9.95 -14.41 -23.82
CA GLN A 115 -10.79 -13.70 -24.79
C GLN A 115 -10.06 -12.48 -25.36
N GLU A 116 -9.40 -11.69 -24.52
CA GLU A 116 -8.61 -10.55 -24.94
C GLU A 116 -7.44 -10.98 -25.83
N ALA A 117 -6.76 -12.08 -25.49
CA ALA A 117 -5.71 -12.66 -26.31
C ALA A 117 -6.18 -12.99 -27.73
N ARG A 118 -7.35 -13.62 -27.89
CA ARG A 118 -7.95 -13.90 -29.22
C ARG A 118 -8.27 -12.63 -30.00
N LEU A 119 -8.73 -11.58 -29.32
CA LEU A 119 -9.01 -10.29 -29.96
C LEU A 119 -7.72 -9.61 -30.39
N ILE A 120 -6.67 -9.67 -29.56
CA ILE A 120 -5.33 -9.16 -29.89
C ILE A 120 -4.77 -9.91 -31.12
N GLU A 121 -4.85 -11.24 -31.14
CA GLU A 121 -4.44 -12.09 -32.26
C GLU A 121 -5.21 -11.77 -33.55
N ALA A 122 -6.49 -11.40 -33.43
CA ALA A 122 -7.32 -10.97 -34.55
C ALA A 122 -7.04 -9.51 -35.02
N GLY A 123 -6.05 -8.82 -34.42
CA GLY A 123 -5.60 -7.48 -34.81
C GLY A 123 -6.36 -6.33 -34.14
N TYR A 124 -7.13 -6.58 -33.08
CA TYR A 124 -7.80 -5.52 -32.34
C TYR A 124 -6.85 -4.82 -31.36
N ASN A 125 -6.60 -3.53 -31.60
CA ASN A 125 -5.68 -2.71 -30.78
C ASN A 125 -6.35 -2.00 -29.60
N GLN A 126 -7.69 -2.01 -29.55
CA GLN A 126 -8.47 -1.48 -28.45
C GLN A 126 -9.54 -2.50 -28.06
N LEU A 127 -9.55 -2.86 -26.78
CA LEU A 127 -10.49 -3.83 -26.24
C LEU A 127 -11.59 -3.07 -25.52
N THR A 128 -12.84 -3.49 -25.68
CA THR A 128 -13.95 -2.93 -24.91
C THR A 128 -14.84 -4.06 -24.45
N THR A 129 -15.02 -4.14 -23.14
CA THR A 129 -15.89 -5.11 -22.49
C THR A 129 -16.97 -4.37 -21.73
N ILE A 130 -18.22 -4.82 -21.89
CA ILE A 130 -19.34 -4.32 -21.09
C ILE A 130 -19.68 -5.40 -20.07
N THR A 131 -19.62 -5.06 -18.79
CA THR A 131 -19.98 -6.00 -17.72
C THR A 131 -21.49 -6.27 -17.72
N LYS A 132 -21.92 -7.30 -16.99
CA LYS A 132 -23.35 -7.58 -16.75
C LYS A 132 -24.11 -6.39 -16.13
N THR A 133 -23.40 -5.52 -15.41
CA THR A 133 -23.95 -4.31 -14.79
C THR A 133 -23.96 -3.10 -15.74
N GLY A 134 -23.65 -3.28 -17.02
CA GLY A 134 -23.59 -2.21 -18.02
C GLY A 134 -22.33 -1.34 -17.93
N ARG A 135 -21.38 -1.69 -17.07
CA ARG A 135 -20.14 -0.92 -16.89
C ARG A 135 -19.19 -1.17 -18.05
N LYS A 136 -18.72 -0.09 -18.68
CA LYS A 136 -17.72 -0.15 -19.74
C LYS A 136 -16.32 -0.26 -19.15
N ILE A 137 -15.56 -1.24 -19.63
CA ILE A 137 -14.13 -1.41 -19.39
C ILE A 137 -13.44 -1.29 -20.74
N GLN A 138 -12.54 -0.33 -20.85
CA GLN A 138 -11.68 -0.16 -22.02
C GLN A 138 -10.33 -0.80 -21.73
N GLY A 139 -9.75 -1.50 -22.69
CA GLY A 139 -8.43 -2.09 -22.61
C GLY A 139 -7.52 -1.50 -23.68
N PHE A 140 -6.33 -1.09 -23.26
CA PHE A 140 -5.28 -0.56 -24.11
C PHE A 140 -4.11 -1.54 -24.11
N LEU A 141 -3.63 -1.89 -25.29
CA LEU A 141 -2.51 -2.81 -25.41
C LEU A 141 -1.22 -2.10 -25.03
N HIS A 142 -0.47 -2.75 -24.14
CA HIS A 142 0.86 -2.36 -23.76
C HIS A 142 1.80 -3.50 -24.15
N ASP A 143 2.46 -3.35 -25.30
CA ASP A 143 3.50 -4.29 -25.73
C ASP A 143 4.78 -4.03 -24.92
N ARG A 144 5.10 -4.96 -24.00
CA ARG A 144 6.32 -4.90 -23.17
C ARG A 144 7.49 -5.58 -23.88
N LYS A 145 7.47 -5.64 -25.22
CA LYS A 145 8.48 -6.24 -26.10
C LYS A 145 8.71 -7.71 -25.72
N GLY A 146 9.97 -8.12 -25.53
CA GLY A 146 10.36 -9.49 -25.19
C GLY A 146 9.80 -10.05 -23.88
N TYR A 147 9.02 -9.28 -23.12
CA TYR A 147 8.40 -9.69 -21.87
C TYR A 147 6.87 -9.93 -21.98
N GLY A 148 6.32 -9.84 -23.19
CA GLY A 148 4.91 -10.15 -23.48
C GLY A 148 3.99 -8.93 -23.45
N VAL A 149 2.73 -9.16 -23.81
CA VAL A 149 1.71 -8.11 -23.88
C VAL A 149 0.97 -8.01 -22.55
N GLN A 150 0.76 -6.79 -22.05
CA GLN A 150 -0.19 -6.48 -20.99
C GLN A 150 -1.35 -5.65 -21.54
N VAL A 151 -2.51 -5.75 -20.88
CA VAL A 151 -3.64 -4.85 -21.13
C VAL A 151 -3.75 -3.88 -19.97
N ILE A 152 -3.71 -2.59 -20.27
CA ILE A 152 -4.06 -1.53 -19.33
C ILE A 152 -5.56 -1.32 -19.44
N HIS A 153 -6.27 -1.70 -18.40
CA HIS A 153 -7.71 -1.51 -18.31
C HIS A 153 -8.02 -0.15 -17.71
N ARG A 154 -9.07 0.47 -18.23
CA ARG A 154 -9.67 1.71 -17.74
C ARG A 154 -11.15 1.51 -17.52
N SER A 155 -11.65 1.99 -16.38
CA SER A 155 -13.08 2.00 -16.15
C SER A 155 -13.49 3.11 -15.19
N ARG A 156 -14.74 3.58 -15.30
CA ARG A 156 -15.33 4.57 -14.39
C ARG A 156 -16.16 3.85 -13.33
N ILE A 157 -15.92 4.18 -12.07
CA ILE A 157 -16.66 3.66 -10.91
C ILE A 157 -17.14 4.75 -9.99
N THR A 158 -18.28 4.52 -9.36
CA THR A 158 -18.66 5.26 -8.18
C THR A 158 -17.90 4.66 -6.99
N LEU A 159 -17.08 5.48 -6.31
CA LEU A 159 -16.42 5.06 -5.09
C LEU A 159 -17.42 5.09 -3.93
N THR A 160 -17.58 3.95 -3.27
CA THR A 160 -18.33 3.84 -2.02
C THR A 160 -17.40 4.13 -0.85
N ALA A 161 -17.93 4.72 0.22
CA ALA A 161 -17.16 4.87 1.46
C ALA A 161 -16.72 3.51 2.01
N ILE A 162 -15.62 3.49 2.76
CA ILE A 162 -15.39 2.40 3.72
C ILE A 162 -16.38 2.59 4.88
N SER A 163 -17.58 2.09 4.68
CA SER A 163 -18.67 2.18 5.64
C SER A 163 -18.52 1.10 6.70
N GLY A 164 -18.98 1.34 7.93
CA GLY A 164 -18.99 0.28 8.93
C GLY A 164 -17.66 -0.01 9.63
N VAL A 165 -16.60 0.81 9.50
CA VAL A 165 -15.40 0.63 10.35
C VAL A 165 -15.72 0.75 11.84
N ALA A 166 -16.76 1.52 12.19
CA ALA A 166 -17.30 1.57 13.54
C ALA A 166 -17.75 0.17 14.05
N ILE A 167 -18.14 -0.75 13.16
CA ILE A 167 -18.53 -2.13 13.49
C ILE A 167 -17.38 -2.91 14.12
N LEU A 168 -16.13 -2.57 13.78
CA LEU A 168 -14.94 -3.18 14.34
C LEU A 168 -14.78 -2.88 15.84
N ARG A 169 -15.52 -1.89 16.37
CA ARG A 169 -15.55 -1.55 17.79
C ARG A 169 -16.71 -2.21 18.53
N SER A 170 -17.68 -2.78 17.81
CA SER A 170 -18.89 -3.32 18.42
C SER A 170 -18.60 -4.56 19.25
N CYS A 171 -17.76 -5.48 18.77
CA CYS A 171 -17.33 -6.64 19.55
C CYS A 171 -16.00 -7.24 19.07
N LYS A 172 -15.40 -8.10 19.91
CA LYS A 172 -14.12 -8.77 19.62
C LYS A 172 -14.17 -9.65 18.37
N CYS A 173 -15.29 -10.31 18.09
CA CYS A 173 -15.46 -11.17 16.91
C CYS A 173 -15.41 -10.35 15.62
N LEU A 174 -16.24 -9.29 15.55
CA LEU A 174 -16.27 -8.35 14.44
C LEU A 174 -14.94 -7.63 14.27
N ASN A 175 -14.26 -7.29 15.35
CA ASN A 175 -12.91 -6.76 15.30
C ASN A 175 -11.96 -7.75 14.63
N LYS A 176 -11.87 -8.99 15.13
CA LYS A 176 -10.93 -10.02 14.63
C LYS A 176 -11.16 -10.35 13.15
N LEU A 177 -12.41 -10.54 12.74
CA LEU A 177 -12.75 -10.85 11.35
C LEU A 177 -12.58 -9.61 10.47
N GLY A 178 -13.09 -8.47 10.91
CA GLY A 178 -13.08 -7.26 10.11
C GLY A 178 -11.70 -6.64 9.92
N VAL A 179 -10.76 -6.77 10.87
CA VAL A 179 -9.35 -6.38 10.62
C VAL A 179 -8.65 -7.35 9.67
N ALA A 180 -9.03 -8.64 9.66
CA ALA A 180 -8.54 -9.59 8.67
C ALA A 180 -8.98 -9.20 7.26
N VAL A 181 -10.25 -8.85 7.10
CA VAL A 181 -10.81 -8.37 5.82
C VAL A 181 -10.19 -7.01 5.44
N LEU A 182 -10.18 -6.04 6.35
CA LEU A 182 -9.71 -4.69 6.08
C LEU A 182 -8.24 -4.66 5.65
N TYR A 183 -7.34 -5.34 6.36
CA TYR A 183 -5.91 -5.31 6.01
C TYR A 183 -5.49 -6.41 5.03
N GLY A 184 -6.21 -7.53 5.00
CA GLY A 184 -5.87 -8.69 4.19
C GLY A 184 -6.51 -8.75 2.81
N GLU A 185 -7.55 -7.96 2.53
CA GLU A 185 -8.19 -7.98 1.21
C GLU A 185 -8.00 -6.67 0.42
N ASN A 186 -7.83 -5.55 1.15
CA ASN A 186 -7.54 -4.25 0.55
C ASN A 186 -6.11 -4.13 0.05
N SER A 187 -5.91 -3.15 -0.83
CA SER A 187 -4.59 -2.74 -1.29
C SER A 187 -4.25 -1.36 -0.71
N PHE A 188 -3.04 -1.22 -0.16
CA PHE A 188 -2.57 0.03 0.42
C PHE A 188 -1.49 0.65 -0.48
N LEU A 189 -1.67 1.92 -0.83
CA LEU A 189 -0.74 2.66 -1.68
C LEU A 189 0.11 3.60 -0.84
N PHE A 190 1.42 3.51 -0.98
CA PHE A 190 2.39 4.40 -0.33
C PHE A 190 3.06 5.28 -1.39
N ASP A 191 2.73 6.57 -1.37
CA ASP A 191 3.26 7.57 -2.29
C ASP A 191 4.48 8.28 -1.69
N THR A 192 5.69 7.86 -2.10
CA THR A 192 6.98 8.40 -1.63
C THR A 192 7.45 9.60 -2.45
N ARG A 193 6.70 9.99 -3.49
CA ARG A 193 7.05 11.09 -4.39
C ARG A 193 6.88 12.46 -3.74
N GLY A 194 6.04 12.58 -2.72
CA GLY A 194 5.63 13.89 -2.20
C GLY A 194 4.70 14.67 -3.11
N SER A 195 3.78 15.43 -2.53
CA SER A 195 2.86 16.26 -3.30
C SER A 195 3.51 17.59 -3.72
N PRO A 196 3.54 17.95 -5.03
CA PRO A 196 3.94 19.29 -5.48
C PRO A 196 2.84 20.34 -5.35
N SER A 197 1.58 19.92 -5.26
CA SER A 197 0.42 20.82 -5.26
C SER A 197 -0.27 20.77 -3.90
N PHE A 198 -0.12 21.88 -3.17
CA PHE A 198 -0.76 22.22 -1.90
C PHE A 198 -0.20 21.49 -0.66
N THR A 199 0.58 22.28 0.10
CA THR A 199 0.81 22.18 1.55
C THR A 199 1.94 21.25 2.06
N GLY A 200 3.05 21.80 2.60
CA GLY A 200 4.15 21.02 3.23
C GLY A 200 3.83 20.41 4.63
N PRO A 201 4.78 20.28 5.55
CA PRO A 201 6.01 19.52 5.36
C PRO A 201 5.72 18.00 5.27
N GLN A 202 6.51 17.31 4.42
CA GLN A 202 7.09 15.99 4.70
C GLN A 202 6.20 14.73 4.62
N SER A 203 5.89 14.28 3.40
CA SER A 203 5.80 12.83 3.08
C SER A 203 6.98 12.35 2.23
N VAL A 204 7.99 13.20 2.06
CA VAL A 204 9.20 12.92 1.29
C VAL A 204 10.34 12.71 2.27
N VAL A 205 10.83 11.48 2.33
CA VAL A 205 12.08 11.18 3.00
C VAL A 205 13.21 11.89 2.26
N THR A 206 14.15 12.47 2.99
CA THR A 206 15.31 13.16 2.41
C THR A 206 16.61 12.48 2.80
N MET A 207 17.66 12.65 2.00
CA MET A 207 18.97 12.03 2.25
C MET A 207 19.54 12.42 3.62
N ASP A 208 19.28 13.64 4.10
CA ASP A 208 19.70 14.08 5.43
C ASP A 208 19.11 13.19 6.53
N GLN A 209 17.87 12.74 6.36
CA GLN A 209 17.16 11.90 7.33
C GLN A 209 17.66 10.46 7.30
N LEU A 210 17.97 9.92 6.12
CA LEU A 210 18.69 8.65 6.04
C LEU A 210 20.08 8.74 6.69
N SER A 211 20.72 9.90 6.58
CA SER A 211 22.11 10.11 7.02
C SER A 211 22.30 10.45 8.51
N HIS A 212 21.24 10.73 9.27
CA HIS A 212 21.37 11.14 10.68
C HIS A 212 21.10 9.99 11.67
N ASP A 213 20.17 9.08 11.36
CA ASP A 213 19.61 8.13 12.34
C ASP A 213 19.74 6.66 11.87
N PHE A 214 20.96 6.21 11.53
CA PHE A 214 21.24 4.90 10.93
C PHE A 214 20.73 3.69 11.73
N ASP A 215 20.81 3.74 13.06
CA ASP A 215 20.40 2.62 13.93
C ASP A 215 18.87 2.46 14.00
N GLU A 216 18.10 3.45 13.51
CA GLU A 216 16.64 3.44 13.52
C GLU A 216 16.04 2.98 12.18
N ILE A 217 16.86 2.88 11.14
CA ILE A 217 16.42 2.56 9.77
C ILE A 217 16.78 1.11 9.45
N PRO A 218 15.79 0.23 9.21
CA PRO A 218 16.05 -1.19 8.96
C PRO A 218 17.01 -1.43 7.79
N GLY A 219 18.14 -2.07 8.09
CA GLY A 219 19.14 -2.46 7.09
C GLY A 219 19.99 -1.34 6.52
N HIS A 220 19.89 -0.13 7.07
CA HIS A 220 20.70 0.99 6.59
C HIS A 220 22.17 0.80 7.01
N ARG A 221 23.09 1.14 6.10
CA ARG A 221 24.54 0.99 6.35
C ARG A 221 24.97 1.97 7.43
N ARG A 222 25.85 1.53 8.32
CA ARG A 222 26.42 2.40 9.34
C ARG A 222 27.39 3.42 8.74
N LYS A 223 27.75 4.43 9.54
CA LYS A 223 28.72 5.49 9.14
C LYS A 223 30.07 4.93 8.70
N ASP A 224 30.47 3.77 9.21
CA ASP A 224 31.70 3.05 8.86
C ASP A 224 31.56 2.15 7.61
N GLY A 225 30.38 2.15 6.97
CA GLY A 225 30.07 1.35 5.79
C GLY A 225 29.68 -0.10 6.07
N THR A 226 29.68 -0.53 7.34
CA THR A 226 29.31 -1.90 7.72
C THR A 226 27.81 -2.13 7.60
N MET A 227 27.43 -3.38 7.30
CA MET A 227 26.03 -3.81 7.30
C MET A 227 25.57 -4.08 8.74
N PRO A 228 24.34 -3.71 9.11
CA PRO A 228 23.83 -3.97 10.45
C PRO A 228 23.65 -5.47 10.71
N THR A 229 23.79 -5.87 11.97
CA THR A 229 23.55 -7.26 12.40
C THR A 229 22.05 -7.59 12.40
N ALA A 230 21.70 -8.88 12.43
CA ALA A 230 20.30 -9.31 12.52
C ALA A 230 19.58 -8.75 13.76
N GLU A 231 20.28 -8.65 14.89
CA GLU A 231 19.75 -8.06 16.13
C GLU A 231 19.45 -6.56 15.97
N GLN A 232 20.32 -5.83 15.28
CA GLN A 232 20.13 -4.39 14.99
C GLN A 232 18.98 -4.16 14.01
N ILE A 233 18.86 -5.03 13.00
CA ILE A 233 17.70 -5.02 12.09
C ILE A 233 16.42 -5.28 12.87
N SER A 234 16.39 -6.30 13.74
CA SER A 234 15.21 -6.57 14.58
C SER A 234 14.88 -5.39 15.49
N HIS A 235 15.88 -4.76 16.09
CA HIS A 235 15.68 -3.60 16.96
C HIS A 235 15.09 -2.40 16.21
N SER A 236 15.64 -2.05 15.04
CA SER A 236 15.11 -0.98 14.19
C SER A 236 13.68 -1.27 13.70
N ILE A 237 13.35 -2.53 13.38
CA ILE A 237 11.98 -2.95 13.09
C ILE A 237 11.06 -2.74 14.30
N ASP A 238 11.49 -3.13 15.50
CA ASP A 238 10.69 -2.96 16.72
C ASP A 238 10.41 -1.49 17.00
N MET A 239 11.36 -0.61 16.71
CA MET A 239 11.19 0.84 16.88
C MET A 239 10.07 1.43 16.02
N ILE A 240 9.78 0.86 14.84
CA ILE A 240 8.62 1.26 14.01
C ILE A 240 7.32 1.11 14.81
N PHE A 241 7.23 0.13 15.71
CA PHE A 241 6.02 -0.19 16.47
C PHE A 241 6.02 0.33 17.90
N GLN A 242 7.10 0.97 18.36
CA GLN A 242 7.16 1.58 19.69
C GLN A 242 6.28 2.83 19.74
N GLN A 243 5.00 2.64 20.02
CA GLN A 243 4.03 3.73 20.16
C GLN A 243 4.21 4.46 21.49
N ASP A 244 4.74 5.67 21.46
CA ASP A 244 4.55 6.64 22.55
C ASP A 244 3.28 7.47 22.30
N GLN A 245 2.11 6.90 22.62
CA GLN A 245 0.80 7.53 22.41
C GLN A 245 0.65 8.89 23.12
N GLY A 246 1.37 9.11 24.23
CA GLY A 246 1.37 10.39 24.95
C GLY A 246 2.05 11.53 24.19
N LYS A 247 3.02 11.22 23.31
CA LYS A 247 3.82 12.20 22.56
C LYS A 247 3.38 12.39 21.10
N LEU A 248 2.48 11.55 20.58
CA LEU A 248 1.88 11.72 19.24
C LEU A 248 1.06 13.01 19.11
N LYS A 249 0.48 13.48 20.22
CA LYS A 249 -0.34 14.69 20.28
C LYS A 249 0.45 16.00 20.10
N PHE A 250 1.77 15.95 20.27
CA PHE A 250 2.67 17.12 20.23
C PHE A 250 3.81 17.01 19.21
N ALA A 251 3.98 15.86 18.54
CA ALA A 251 5.06 15.63 17.57
C ALA A 251 5.10 16.66 16.43
N TYR A 252 3.96 17.26 16.07
CA TYR A 252 3.86 18.24 15.00
C TYR A 252 4.01 19.70 15.44
N LYS A 253 3.83 20.01 16.74
CA LYS A 253 3.97 21.38 17.26
C LYS A 253 5.43 21.79 17.45
N ASP A 254 6.32 20.82 17.56
CA ASP A 254 7.74 21.01 17.88
C ASP A 254 8.63 20.21 16.92
N LEU A 255 8.45 20.37 15.59
CA LEU A 255 9.37 19.78 14.61
C LEU A 255 10.81 20.29 14.76
N GLU A 256 11.00 21.48 15.33
CA GLU A 256 12.30 22.06 15.64
C GLU A 256 12.86 21.63 17.02
N ARG A 257 12.03 21.12 17.94
CA ARG A 257 12.43 20.71 19.30
C ARG A 257 12.34 19.20 19.56
N ASN A 258 11.73 18.41 18.67
CA ASN A 258 11.69 16.95 18.76
C ASN A 258 13.01 16.34 18.27
N GLU A 259 14.09 16.60 19.00
CA GLU A 259 15.42 16.01 18.80
C GLU A 259 15.47 14.49 19.13
N GLN A 260 14.36 13.89 19.56
CA GLN A 260 14.32 12.53 20.14
C GLN A 260 13.51 11.50 19.33
N LYS A 261 13.08 11.78 18.10
CA LYS A 261 12.28 10.82 17.31
C LYS A 261 12.79 10.68 15.89
N SER A 262 12.84 9.42 15.43
CA SER A 262 13.16 9.06 14.05
C SER A 262 12.37 9.88 13.04
N LYS A 263 13.04 10.80 12.35
CA LYS A 263 12.41 11.59 11.29
C LYS A 263 11.94 10.70 10.15
N PHE A 264 12.64 9.59 9.91
CA PHE A 264 12.29 8.59 8.91
C PHE A 264 10.91 7.97 9.20
N ILE A 265 10.72 7.35 10.38
CA ILE A 265 9.47 6.64 10.74
C ILE A 265 8.22 7.53 10.63
N TYR A 266 8.36 8.83 10.91
CA TYR A 266 7.22 9.75 10.92
C TYR A 266 6.89 10.35 9.54
N GLN A 267 7.88 10.48 8.66
CA GLN A 267 7.73 11.14 7.36
C GLN A 267 7.57 10.16 6.21
N ASP A 268 8.16 8.97 6.34
CA ASP A 268 7.99 7.91 5.38
C ASP A 268 6.55 7.35 5.46
N PRO A 269 5.77 7.38 4.37
CA PRO A 269 4.36 7.01 4.41
C PRO A 269 4.13 5.53 4.78
N PHE A 270 5.08 4.66 4.43
CA PHE A 270 4.98 3.24 4.70
C PHE A 270 5.22 2.92 6.18
N THR A 271 6.37 3.31 6.73
CA THR A 271 6.69 3.08 8.15
C THR A 271 5.73 3.81 9.08
N ARG A 272 5.29 5.02 8.71
CA ARG A 272 4.25 5.74 9.46
C ARG A 272 2.96 4.93 9.55
N PHE A 273 2.54 4.32 8.44
CA PHE A 273 1.36 3.47 8.41
C PHE A 273 1.51 2.24 9.30
N LEU A 274 2.65 1.57 9.24
CA LEU A 274 2.94 0.41 10.09
C LEU A 274 2.89 0.77 11.58
N MET A 275 3.45 1.92 11.95
CA MET A 275 3.40 2.46 13.32
C MET A 275 1.96 2.69 13.79
N GLU A 276 1.08 3.17 12.91
CA GLU A 276 -0.33 3.48 13.23
C GLU A 276 -1.20 2.22 13.37
N ILE A 277 -1.02 1.23 12.50
CA ILE A 277 -1.83 0.01 12.52
C ILE A 277 -1.30 -1.04 13.51
N GLY A 278 -0.01 -0.96 13.86
CA GLY A 278 0.67 -1.90 14.74
C GLY A 278 1.04 -3.21 14.06
N ARG A 279 2.01 -3.93 14.65
CA ARG A 279 2.63 -5.13 14.07
C ARG A 279 1.64 -6.24 13.72
N ASN A 280 0.66 -6.49 14.59
CA ASN A 280 -0.35 -7.54 14.40
C ASN A 280 -1.29 -7.31 13.22
N ASN A 281 -1.50 -6.05 12.82
CA ASN A 281 -2.30 -5.72 11.65
C ASN A 281 -1.41 -5.63 10.41
N ALA A 282 -0.18 -5.16 10.56
CA ALA A 282 0.82 -5.14 9.50
C ALA A 282 1.11 -6.53 8.92
N SER A 283 1.17 -7.57 9.77
CA SER A 283 1.36 -8.95 9.29
C SER A 283 0.21 -9.49 8.45
N ARG A 284 -0.95 -8.82 8.47
CA ARG A 284 -2.12 -9.19 7.65
C ARG A 284 -2.10 -8.52 6.28
N LEU A 285 -1.18 -7.61 6.01
CA LEU A 285 -1.10 -6.93 4.72
C LEU A 285 -0.72 -7.94 3.64
N THR A 286 -1.53 -8.01 2.59
CA THR A 286 -1.35 -8.96 1.47
C THR A 286 -1.04 -8.29 0.15
N LYS A 287 -1.46 -7.02 -0.01
CA LYS A 287 -1.32 -6.24 -1.24
C LYS A 287 -0.82 -4.84 -0.92
N ILE A 288 0.38 -4.53 -1.41
CA ILE A 288 1.00 -3.23 -1.23
C ILE A 288 1.33 -2.64 -2.61
N VAL A 289 1.11 -1.34 -2.73
CA VAL A 289 1.53 -0.54 -3.86
C VAL A 289 2.52 0.52 -3.38
N ILE A 290 3.67 0.59 -4.01
CA ILE A 290 4.71 1.59 -3.71
C ILE A 290 4.89 2.43 -4.94
N GLN A 291 4.57 3.71 -4.80
CA GLN A 291 4.71 4.68 -5.87
C GLN A 291 5.79 5.67 -5.47
N GLY A 292 6.81 5.77 -6.31
CA GLY A 292 7.97 6.61 -6.04
C GLY A 292 8.60 7.09 -7.32
N LYS A 293 9.76 7.72 -7.19
CA LYS A 293 10.62 8.05 -8.31
C LYS A 293 11.90 7.27 -8.14
N PHE A 294 12.25 6.43 -9.12
CA PHE A 294 13.55 5.77 -9.11
C PHE A 294 14.68 6.78 -9.25
N ASN A 295 14.42 7.89 -9.95
CA ASN A 295 15.35 9.01 -10.08
C ASN A 295 14.64 10.33 -9.80
N TRP A 296 15.27 11.18 -8.99
CA TRP A 296 14.81 12.55 -8.84
C TRP A 296 15.55 13.46 -9.82
N ILE A 297 14.82 14.37 -10.49
CA ILE A 297 15.46 15.49 -11.18
C ILE A 297 16.25 16.27 -10.12
N ILE A 298 17.57 16.39 -10.31
CA ILE A 298 18.48 17.07 -9.38
C ILE A 298 17.87 18.42 -8.97
N GLY A 299 17.50 18.51 -7.70
CA GLY A 299 16.87 19.67 -7.11
C GLY A 299 16.79 19.50 -5.61
N LYS A 300 17.09 20.56 -4.88
CA LYS A 300 16.90 20.59 -3.43
C LYS A 300 15.42 20.72 -3.14
N TRP A 301 14.89 19.90 -2.24
CA TRP A 301 13.51 20.03 -1.79
C TRP A 301 13.34 21.39 -1.09
N GLN A 302 12.32 22.15 -1.50
CA GLN A 302 12.17 23.58 -1.14
C GLN A 302 12.21 23.84 0.37
N TYR A 303 11.76 22.87 1.17
CA TYR A 303 11.64 23.01 2.62
C TYR A 303 12.87 22.53 3.41
N THR A 304 13.50 21.42 3.01
CA THR A 304 14.63 20.84 3.74
C THR A 304 15.98 21.26 3.17
N LYS A 305 16.00 21.81 1.95
CA LYS A 305 17.21 22.02 1.14
C LYS A 305 18.02 20.73 0.91
N SER A 306 17.45 19.57 1.23
CA SER A 306 18.03 18.25 1.06
C SER A 306 17.44 17.56 -0.17
N ILE A 307 18.13 16.53 -0.63
CA ILE A 307 17.75 15.75 -1.81
C ILE A 307 16.69 14.74 -1.37
N PRO A 308 15.52 14.67 -2.04
CA PRO A 308 14.56 13.59 -1.85
C PRO A 308 15.22 12.22 -2.02
N VAL A 309 14.86 11.26 -1.18
CA VAL A 309 15.33 9.88 -1.34
C VAL A 309 14.67 9.26 -2.55
N GLU A 310 15.47 8.58 -3.36
CA GLU A 310 15.00 7.84 -4.52
C GLU A 310 14.42 6.48 -4.11
N LEU A 311 13.50 5.96 -4.91
CA LEU A 311 12.90 4.65 -4.64
C LEU A 311 13.96 3.54 -4.62
N HIS A 312 15.06 3.69 -5.34
CA HIS A 312 16.18 2.74 -5.32
C HIS A 312 16.84 2.63 -3.93
N ASP A 313 16.88 3.72 -3.15
CA ASP A 313 17.41 3.76 -1.78
C ASP A 313 16.39 3.27 -0.74
N LEU A 314 15.11 3.53 -0.97
CA LEU A 314 14.02 3.08 -0.07
C LEU A 314 13.73 1.58 -0.22
N LEU A 315 13.84 1.03 -1.43
CA LEU A 315 13.42 -0.34 -1.71
C LEU A 315 14.15 -1.39 -0.86
N PRO A 316 15.48 -1.30 -0.59
CA PRO A 316 16.16 -2.21 0.34
C PRO A 316 15.60 -2.15 1.76
N ILE A 317 15.27 -0.96 2.27
CA ILE A 317 14.69 -0.77 3.61
C ILE A 317 13.29 -1.40 3.65
N TYR A 318 12.46 -1.10 2.65
CA TYR A 318 11.13 -1.67 2.53
C TYR A 318 11.16 -3.18 2.36
N THR A 319 12.12 -3.73 1.61
CA THR A 319 12.29 -5.18 1.44
C THR A 319 12.48 -5.88 2.78
N ILE A 320 13.31 -5.31 3.67
CA ILE A 320 13.55 -5.85 5.01
C ILE A 320 12.27 -5.77 5.85
N ILE A 321 11.58 -4.63 5.83
CA ILE A 321 10.32 -4.45 6.56
C ILE A 321 9.26 -5.44 6.06
N LEU A 322 9.08 -5.58 4.75
CA LEU A 322 8.11 -6.49 4.15
C LEU A 322 8.41 -7.94 4.55
N LYS A 323 9.68 -8.33 4.54
CA LYS A 323 10.12 -9.67 4.92
C LYS A 323 9.88 -9.97 6.41
N GLU A 324 10.20 -9.03 7.30
CA GLU A 324 10.17 -9.25 8.76
C GLU A 324 8.81 -8.94 9.42
N VAL A 325 7.94 -8.20 8.73
CA VAL A 325 6.66 -7.74 9.28
C VAL A 325 5.48 -8.25 8.47
N CYS A 326 5.54 -8.15 7.14
CA CYS A 326 4.40 -8.42 6.25
C CYS A 326 4.45 -9.86 5.72
N GLU A 327 4.43 -10.84 6.63
CA GLU A 327 4.61 -12.27 6.32
C GLU A 327 3.66 -12.80 5.24
N ASN A 328 2.46 -12.21 5.13
CA ASN A 328 1.42 -12.63 4.18
C ASN A 328 1.41 -11.82 2.87
N ILE A 329 2.47 -11.04 2.59
CA ILE A 329 2.55 -10.25 1.35
C ILE A 329 2.64 -11.18 0.14
N HIS A 330 1.59 -11.16 -0.69
CA HIS A 330 1.54 -11.97 -1.91
C HIS A 330 1.54 -11.13 -3.18
N THR A 331 1.15 -9.85 -3.10
CA THR A 331 1.15 -8.93 -4.23
C THR A 331 1.87 -7.63 -3.89
N LEU A 332 2.84 -7.29 -4.73
CA LEU A 332 3.56 -6.04 -4.66
C LEU A 332 3.50 -5.35 -6.02
N ILE A 333 3.10 -4.09 -6.00
CA ILE A 333 3.07 -3.24 -7.19
C ILE A 333 4.10 -2.13 -6.97
N LEU A 334 5.05 -1.99 -7.89
CA LEU A 334 5.99 -0.89 -7.90
C LEU A 334 5.64 0.03 -9.07
N HIS A 335 5.60 1.34 -8.84
CA HIS A 335 5.35 2.32 -9.88
C HIS A 335 6.40 3.43 -9.83
N ASP A 336 7.09 3.64 -10.96
CA ASP A 336 7.98 4.77 -11.20
C ASP A 336 7.18 5.91 -11.82
N ASP A 337 7.06 7.04 -11.12
CA ASP A 337 6.32 8.21 -11.62
C ASP A 337 7.23 9.20 -12.34
N ASP A 338 7.79 8.75 -13.46
CA ASP A 338 8.48 9.62 -14.41
C ASP A 338 7.52 10.28 -15.42
N ARG A 339 6.18 10.10 -15.23
CA ARG A 339 5.09 10.65 -16.07
C ARG A 339 5.27 10.45 -17.58
N GLY A 340 6.04 9.44 -17.99
CA GLY A 340 6.38 9.22 -19.40
C GLY A 340 7.14 10.37 -20.06
N TYR A 341 7.72 11.31 -19.28
CA TYR A 341 8.64 12.28 -19.87
C TYR A 341 9.88 11.52 -20.33
N PRO A 342 10.29 11.67 -21.61
CA PRO A 342 11.54 11.09 -22.08
C PRO A 342 12.62 11.58 -21.14
N GLN A 343 13.24 10.64 -20.43
CA GLN A 343 14.19 10.88 -19.36
C GLN A 343 15.12 12.00 -19.79
N MET A 344 14.87 13.22 -19.27
CA MET A 344 15.69 14.39 -19.58
C MET A 344 17.12 13.96 -19.32
N ASN A 345 17.90 13.96 -20.40
CA ASN A 345 19.23 13.37 -20.50
C ASN A 345 19.99 13.30 -19.17
N ARG A 346 20.30 12.06 -18.73
CA ARG A 346 21.53 11.72 -17.99
C ARG A 346 21.93 12.69 -16.88
N LEU A 347 21.07 12.89 -15.88
CA LEU A 347 21.45 13.64 -14.67
C LEU A 347 22.03 12.74 -13.56
N GLY A 348 21.97 11.42 -13.69
CA GLY A 348 22.72 10.52 -12.82
C GLY A 348 24.24 10.66 -13.02
N PRO A 349 25.07 10.24 -12.05
CA PRO A 349 26.52 10.19 -12.21
C PRO A 349 26.92 9.53 -13.53
N ARG A 350 27.89 10.11 -14.25
CA ARG A 350 28.39 9.51 -15.50
C ARG A 350 28.84 8.06 -15.25
N GLY A 351 28.26 7.11 -16.00
CA GLY A 351 28.70 5.71 -16.02
C GLY A 351 27.76 4.72 -15.34
N THR A 352 26.67 5.17 -14.71
CA THR A 352 25.71 4.29 -14.07
C THR A 352 24.64 3.83 -15.06
N ASP A 353 24.54 2.52 -15.31
CA ASP A 353 23.46 1.92 -16.09
C ASP A 353 22.18 1.84 -15.23
N ARG A 354 21.23 2.75 -15.49
CA ARG A 354 19.93 2.81 -14.79
C ARG A 354 19.14 1.52 -14.92
N ASN A 355 19.13 0.93 -16.11
CA ASN A 355 18.38 -0.30 -16.37
C ASN A 355 18.94 -1.45 -15.51
N GLN A 356 20.26 -1.49 -15.39
CA GLN A 356 20.94 -2.42 -14.48
C GLN A 356 20.59 -2.14 -13.01
N GLN A 357 20.61 -0.89 -12.54
CA GLN A 357 20.27 -0.56 -11.15
C GLN A 357 18.83 -0.91 -10.76
N ILE A 358 17.85 -0.61 -11.63
CA ILE A 358 16.45 -0.99 -11.41
C ILE A 358 16.35 -2.51 -11.36
N ASN A 359 16.97 -3.21 -12.32
CA ASN A 359 16.98 -4.67 -12.35
C ASN A 359 17.58 -5.26 -11.06
N GLU A 360 18.74 -4.79 -10.61
CA GLU A 360 19.40 -5.31 -9.39
C GLU A 360 18.58 -5.02 -8.12
N SER A 361 17.91 -3.87 -8.06
CA SER A 361 17.04 -3.50 -6.95
C SER A 361 15.81 -4.41 -6.89
N VAL A 362 15.15 -4.65 -8.04
CA VAL A 362 13.99 -5.56 -8.13
C VAL A 362 14.41 -7.01 -7.89
N GLU A 363 15.57 -7.44 -8.39
CA GLU A 363 16.14 -8.77 -8.15
C GLU A 363 16.29 -9.06 -6.65
N LYS A 364 16.95 -8.15 -5.92
CA LYS A 364 17.15 -8.27 -4.47
C LYS A 364 15.83 -8.39 -3.72
N LEU A 365 14.85 -7.54 -4.07
CA LEU A 365 13.50 -7.57 -3.52
C LEU A 365 12.82 -8.94 -3.74
N VAL A 366 12.86 -9.44 -4.98
CA VAL A 366 12.21 -10.70 -5.36
C VAL A 366 12.83 -11.91 -4.67
N HIS A 367 14.16 -11.92 -4.52
CA HIS A 367 14.85 -12.98 -3.77
C HIS A 367 14.59 -12.90 -2.27
N ALA A 368 14.48 -11.70 -1.70
CA ALA A 368 14.19 -11.52 -0.28
C ALA A 368 12.74 -11.86 0.09
N LEU A 369 11.80 -11.77 -0.87
CA LEU A 369 10.39 -12.10 -0.71
C LEU A 369 10.04 -13.39 -1.47
N PRO A 370 10.44 -14.57 -0.97
CA PRO A 370 10.22 -15.83 -1.67
C PRO A 370 8.73 -16.11 -1.89
N TYR A 371 7.88 -15.78 -0.92
CA TYR A 371 6.43 -16.04 -0.95
C TYR A 371 5.60 -15.07 -1.80
N LEU A 372 6.23 -14.05 -2.39
CA LEU A 372 5.56 -13.17 -3.33
C LEU A 372 4.99 -13.99 -4.51
N GLN A 373 3.69 -13.80 -4.78
CA GLN A 373 2.96 -14.51 -5.83
C GLN A 373 2.79 -13.66 -7.09
N LYS A 374 2.66 -12.35 -6.92
CA LYS A 374 2.49 -11.39 -8.01
C LYS A 374 3.36 -10.16 -7.79
N LEU A 375 4.20 -9.87 -8.78
CA LEU A 375 4.91 -8.61 -8.91
C LEU A 375 4.33 -7.88 -10.12
N GLN A 376 3.89 -6.64 -9.94
CA GLN A 376 3.49 -5.76 -11.03
C GLN A 376 4.42 -4.56 -11.07
N LEU A 377 5.04 -4.33 -12.23
CA LEU A 377 5.89 -3.17 -12.48
C LEU A 377 5.13 -2.19 -13.38
N GLY A 378 4.73 -1.06 -12.81
CA GLY A 378 3.84 -0.06 -13.39
C GLY A 378 2.38 -0.24 -12.94
N GLN A 379 1.84 0.77 -12.27
CA GLN A 379 0.43 0.85 -11.86
C GLN A 379 -0.43 1.65 -12.85
N TYR A 380 0.21 2.44 -13.73
CA TYR A 380 -0.40 3.24 -14.80
C TYR A 380 -1.66 4.00 -14.37
N GLU A 381 -1.48 5.19 -13.78
CA GLU A 381 -2.59 6.14 -13.56
C GLU A 381 -3.17 6.72 -14.87
N PHE A 382 -2.50 6.47 -15.99
CA PHE A 382 -2.86 6.88 -17.35
C PHE A 382 -2.32 5.87 -18.36
N VAL A 383 -2.79 5.92 -19.61
CA VAL A 383 -2.28 5.09 -20.69
C VAL A 383 -0.95 5.67 -21.19
N PRO A 384 0.20 4.97 -21.08
CA PRO A 384 1.49 5.49 -21.51
C PRO A 384 1.52 5.85 -23.00
N ALA A 385 2.38 6.80 -23.36
CA ALA A 385 2.63 7.13 -24.75
C ALA A 385 3.11 5.90 -25.53
N GLY A 386 2.47 5.62 -26.67
CA GLY A 386 2.70 4.41 -27.46
C GLY A 386 1.78 3.23 -27.11
N CYS A 387 0.99 3.28 -26.03
CA CYS A 387 0.04 2.21 -25.70
C CYS A 387 -1.33 2.47 -26.34
N GLY A 388 -1.47 2.18 -27.63
CA GLY A 388 -2.73 2.40 -28.37
C GLY A 388 -3.21 3.87 -28.35
N TYR A 389 -4.43 4.10 -28.82
CA TYR A 389 -5.03 5.44 -28.83
C TYR A 389 -5.86 5.68 -27.56
N ASP A 390 -5.49 6.69 -26.76
CA ASP A 390 -6.31 7.16 -25.64
C ASP A 390 -7.13 8.42 -26.01
N PRO A 391 -8.45 8.31 -26.27
CA PRO A 391 -9.31 9.46 -26.59
C PRO A 391 -9.52 10.42 -25.40
N GLY A 392 -9.08 10.06 -24.19
CA GLY A 392 -9.24 10.87 -22.98
C GLY A 392 -8.09 11.84 -22.70
N THR A 393 -6.98 11.75 -23.44
CA THR A 393 -5.78 12.54 -23.21
C THR A 393 -5.56 13.53 -24.35
N PRO A 394 -5.62 14.86 -24.11
CA PRO A 394 -5.40 15.87 -25.16
C PRO A 394 -4.03 15.68 -25.84
N GLY A 395 -4.03 15.54 -27.17
CA GLY A 395 -2.81 15.38 -27.98
C GLY A 395 -2.36 13.94 -28.23
N SER A 396 -3.13 12.93 -27.80
CA SER A 396 -2.86 11.50 -28.08
C SER A 396 -2.91 11.15 -29.57
N ASP A 397 -3.63 11.92 -30.38
CA ASP A 397 -3.65 11.80 -31.86
C ASP A 397 -2.31 12.18 -32.52
N THR A 398 -1.48 12.99 -31.85
CA THR A 398 -0.31 13.66 -32.43
C THR A 398 1.05 13.07 -32.03
N ILE A 399 1.10 12.11 -31.10
CA ILE A 399 2.38 11.53 -30.66
C ILE A 399 2.86 10.51 -31.68
N LYS A 400 3.86 10.90 -32.48
CA LYS A 400 4.56 9.98 -33.38
C LYS A 400 5.15 8.81 -32.59
N LEU A 401 4.94 7.63 -33.17
CA LEU A 401 5.20 6.24 -32.77
C LEU A 401 6.63 5.88 -32.30
N VAL A 402 7.36 6.76 -31.62
CA VAL A 402 8.55 6.32 -30.89
C VAL A 402 8.03 5.72 -29.59
N HIS A 403 7.80 4.41 -29.58
CA HIS A 403 7.59 3.68 -28.33
C HIS A 403 8.85 3.91 -27.48
N PRO A 404 8.77 4.72 -26.40
CA PRO A 404 9.91 4.79 -25.50
C PRO A 404 10.24 3.38 -25.03
N ASP A 405 11.52 3.11 -24.80
CA ASP A 405 11.88 1.89 -24.09
C ASP A 405 11.10 1.84 -22.78
N ASP A 406 10.64 0.64 -22.45
CA ASP A 406 9.91 0.39 -21.23
C ASP A 406 10.67 0.92 -20.03
N GLU A 407 10.02 1.72 -19.18
CA GLU A 407 10.66 2.34 -18.01
C GLU A 407 11.30 1.32 -17.05
N TRP A 408 10.82 0.07 -17.09
CA TRP A 408 11.31 -1.04 -16.26
C TRP A 408 12.38 -1.90 -16.94
N GLY A 409 12.57 -1.78 -18.26
CA GLY A 409 13.61 -2.46 -19.02
C GLY A 409 13.79 -3.95 -18.66
N MET A 410 14.99 -4.33 -18.21
CA MET A 410 15.36 -5.69 -17.83
C MET A 410 14.63 -6.21 -16.60
N ALA A 411 14.16 -5.33 -15.71
CA ALA A 411 13.50 -5.73 -14.48
C ALA A 411 12.18 -6.47 -14.75
N LEU A 412 11.61 -6.32 -15.95
CA LEU A 412 10.39 -7.01 -16.36
C LEU A 412 10.48 -8.52 -16.31
N LYS A 413 11.67 -9.10 -16.51
CA LYS A 413 11.89 -10.55 -16.39
C LYS A 413 11.44 -11.09 -15.03
N TRP A 414 11.52 -10.26 -13.98
CA TRP A 414 11.17 -10.65 -12.62
C TRP A 414 9.67 -10.81 -12.41
N MET A 415 8.81 -10.16 -13.19
CA MET A 415 7.37 -10.39 -13.14
C MET A 415 7.05 -11.83 -13.53
N GLY A 416 7.60 -12.29 -14.66
CA GLY A 416 7.45 -13.67 -15.12
C GLY A 416 8.08 -14.70 -14.18
N PHE A 417 9.27 -14.39 -13.64
CA PHE A 417 9.92 -15.25 -12.64
C PHE A 417 9.06 -15.44 -11.38
N VAL A 418 8.49 -14.36 -10.83
CA VAL A 418 7.64 -14.42 -9.64
C VAL A 418 6.38 -15.24 -9.91
N GLU A 419 5.73 -15.04 -11.06
CA GLU A 419 4.54 -15.79 -11.45
C GLU A 419 4.84 -17.28 -11.64
N GLN A 420 5.91 -17.63 -12.35
CA GLN A 420 6.35 -19.02 -12.51
C GLN A 420 6.66 -19.67 -11.16
N ARG A 421 7.39 -18.97 -10.28
CA ARG A 421 7.71 -19.45 -8.93
C ARG A 421 6.44 -19.71 -8.12
N ALA A 422 5.43 -18.86 -8.25
CA ALA A 422 4.15 -19.02 -7.58
C ALA A 422 3.38 -20.24 -8.10
N GLN A 423 3.31 -20.42 -9.43
CA GLN A 423 2.66 -21.56 -10.08
C GLN A 423 3.32 -22.89 -9.69
N SER A 424 4.65 -22.96 -9.73
CA SER A 424 5.40 -24.17 -9.35
C SER A 424 5.14 -24.58 -7.91
N ARG A 425 4.98 -23.62 -6.99
CA ARG A 425 4.61 -23.93 -5.60
C ARG A 425 3.18 -24.44 -5.46
N ALA A 426 2.23 -23.78 -6.12
CA ALA A 426 0.84 -24.21 -6.09
C ALA A 426 0.68 -25.65 -6.61
N LEU A 427 1.42 -26.00 -7.68
CA LEU A 427 1.48 -27.37 -8.19
C LEU A 427 2.09 -28.34 -7.16
N ALA A 428 3.23 -28.00 -6.57
CA ALA A 428 3.87 -28.85 -5.55
C ALA A 428 3.00 -29.06 -4.30
N GLU A 429 2.25 -28.03 -3.89
CA GLU A 429 1.30 -28.11 -2.77
C GLU A 429 0.13 -29.05 -3.11
N SER A 430 -0.46 -28.93 -4.32
CA SER A 430 -1.52 -29.84 -4.77
C SER A 430 -1.07 -31.31 -4.85
N GLU A 431 0.12 -31.58 -5.37
CA GLU A 431 0.67 -32.95 -5.42
C GLU A 431 0.92 -33.54 -4.03
N CYS A 432 1.25 -32.70 -3.04
CA CYS A 432 1.42 -33.16 -1.66
C CYS A 432 0.09 -33.43 -0.95
N GLU A 433 -0.96 -32.68 -1.28
CA GLU A 433 -2.31 -32.91 -0.75
C GLU A 433 -2.92 -34.20 -1.31
N GLU A 434 -2.82 -34.45 -2.62
CA GLU A 434 -3.30 -35.68 -3.25
C GLU A 434 -2.63 -36.94 -2.66
N ARG A 435 -1.33 -36.88 -2.38
CA ARG A 435 -0.60 -37.99 -1.72
C ARG A 435 -1.03 -38.24 -0.28
N LYS A 436 -1.52 -37.23 0.43
CA LYS A 436 -2.07 -37.40 1.79
C LYS A 436 -3.45 -38.05 1.75
N GLU A 437 -4.29 -37.69 0.79
CA GLU A 437 -5.61 -38.29 0.62
C GLU A 437 -5.55 -39.77 0.19
N ASP A 438 -4.59 -40.13 -0.67
CA ASP A 438 -4.41 -41.53 -1.09
C ASP A 438 -3.68 -42.39 -0.06
N GLY A 439 -2.96 -41.79 0.89
CA GLY A 439 -2.35 -42.47 2.04
C GLY A 439 -3.33 -42.86 3.15
N GLU A 440 -4.54 -42.26 3.18
CA GLU A 440 -5.56 -42.51 4.21
C GLU A 440 -6.63 -43.53 3.81
N LYS A 441 -6.59 -44.12 2.60
CA LYS A 441 -7.51 -45.22 2.25
C LYS A 441 -7.06 -46.52 2.96
N PRO A 442 -7.81 -47.05 3.94
CA PRO A 442 -7.50 -48.34 4.51
C PRO A 442 -7.70 -49.39 3.43
N ARG A 443 -6.68 -50.22 3.19
CA ARG A 443 -6.83 -51.45 2.40
C ARG A 443 -7.89 -52.30 3.09
N SER A 444 -9.04 -52.43 2.43
CA SER A 444 -10.19 -53.22 2.88
C SER A 444 -9.91 -54.71 2.73
#